data_AF-A0A972LZU8-F1
#
_entry.id   AF-A0A972LZU8-F1
#
_cell.length_a   1.000
_cell.length_b   1.000
_cell.length_c   1.000
_cell.angle_alpha   90.00
_cell.angle_beta   90.00
_cell.angle_gamma   90.00
#
_symmetry.space_group_name_H-M   'P 1'
#
loop_
_entity.id
_entity.type
_entity.pdbx_description
1 polymer ?
#
loop_
_entity_poly.entity_id
_entity_poly.type
_entity_poly.pdbx_seq_one_letter_code
_entity_poly.pdbx_strand_id
1 'polypeptide(L)' 'MKEAIMIGVAIVSAILLILIGIQEPKGEGLGAIGGTASIFHGSSPRQKLLDKLIIVFAVLFAVGVFVAGLM' A
#
# COMPACT_ATOMS: atom_id res chain seq x y z
N MET A 1 19.60 -4.71 -19.07
CA MET A 1 18.13 -4.68 -18.85
C MET A 1 17.77 -4.99 -17.40
N LYS A 2 18.29 -6.07 -16.83
CA LYS A 2 18.11 -6.43 -15.41
C LYS A 2 18.40 -5.30 -14.43
N GLU A 3 19.54 -4.61 -14.58
CA GLU A 3 19.89 -3.48 -13.71
C GLU A 3 18.86 -2.35 -13.70
N ALA A 4 18.30 -2.01 -14.87
CA ALA A 4 17.28 -0.97 -14.98
C ALA A 4 15.99 -1.37 -14.26
N ILE A 5 15.61 -2.64 -14.33
CA ILE A 5 14.44 -3.17 -13.62
C ILE A 5 14.67 -3.14 -12.11
N MET A 6 15.86 -3.53 -11.64
CA MET A 6 16.22 -3.48 -10.22
C MET A 6 16.21 -2.05 -9.67
N ILE A 7 16.72 -1.07 -10.43
CA ILE A 7 16.63 0.35 -10.09
C ILE A 7 15.17 0.79 -10.00
N GLY A 8 14.32 0.40 -10.96
CA GLY A 8 12.89 0.68 -10.94
C GLY A 8 12.19 0.10 -9.71
N VAL A 9 12.44 -1.17 -9.38
CA VAL A 9 11.91 -1.85 -8.19
C VAL A 9 12.35 -1.14 -6.91
N ALA A 10 13.62 -0.71 -6.83
CA ALA A 10 14.12 0.02 -5.68
C ALA A 10 13.36 1.34 -5.49
N ILE A 11 13.14 2.11 -6.54
CA ILE A 11 12.37 3.36 -6.49
C ILE A 11 10.91 3.10 -6.05
N VAL A 12 10.26 2.11 -6.65
CA VAL A 12 8.88 1.72 -6.30
C VAL A 12 8.79 1.29 -4.83
N SER A 13 9.77 0.52 -4.33
CA SER A 13 9.81 0.09 -2.93
C SER A 13 10.02 1.26 -1.96
N ALA A 14 10.87 2.23 -2.29
CA ALA A 14 11.08 3.42 -1.48
C ALA A 14 9.79 4.23 -1.34
N ILE A 15 9.07 4.43 -2.44
CA ILE A 15 7.77 5.11 -2.43
C ILE A 15 6.76 4.32 -1.60
N LEU A 16 6.67 3.00 -1.79
CA LEU A 16 5.75 2.15 -1.03
C LEU A 16 6.00 2.22 0.48
N LEU A 17 7.27 2.21 0.91
CA LEU A 17 7.64 2.37 2.32
C LEU A 17 7.19 3.71 2.89
N ILE A 18 7.37 4.81 2.13
CA ILE A 18 6.89 6.13 2.55
C ILE A 18 5.37 6.14 2.69
N LEU A 19 4.65 5.58 1.71
CA LEU A 19 3.18 5.53 1.73
C LEU A 19 2.63 4.73 2.91
N ILE A 20 3.25 3.59 3.24
CA ILE A 20 2.88 2.78 4.39
C ILE A 20 3.24 3.51 5.70
N GLY A 21 4.40 4.18 5.74
CA GLY A 21 4.86 4.90 6.92
C GLY A 21 3.96 6.07 7.34
N ILE A 22 3.25 6.70 6.38
CA ILE A 22 2.28 7.76 6.67
C ILE A 22 0.85 7.26 6.86
N GLN A 23 0.63 5.94 6.81
CA GLN A 23 -0.69 5.36 6.96
C GLN A 23 -1.14 5.45 8.43
N GLU A 24 -2.30 6.07 8.65
CA GLU A 24 -2.88 6.18 9.99
C GLU A 24 -3.28 4.78 10.50
N PRO A 25 -3.19 4.53 11.82
CA PRO A 25 -3.56 3.24 12.39
C PRO A 25 -5.01 2.93 12.06
N LYS A 26 -5.24 1.78 11.40
CA LYS A 26 -6.58 1.32 11.00
C LYS A 26 -7.35 0.85 12.25
N GLY A 27 -8.00 1.79 12.92
CA GLY A 27 -8.73 1.57 14.18
C GLY A 27 -10.05 0.81 14.06
N GLU A 28 -10.44 0.39 12.85
CA GLU A 28 -11.76 -0.20 12.57
C GLU A 28 -11.85 -1.69 12.97
N GLY A 29 -10.72 -2.39 13.17
CA GLY A 29 -10.68 -3.86 13.26
C GLY A 29 -11.27 -4.51 14.52
N LEU A 30 -11.18 -3.87 15.70
CA LEU A 30 -11.71 -4.44 16.96
C LEU A 30 -13.03 -3.79 17.40
N GLY A 31 -13.22 -2.50 17.11
CA GLY A 31 -14.47 -1.79 17.41
C GLY A 31 -15.62 -2.21 16.50
N ALA A 32 -15.36 -2.56 15.23
CA ALA A 32 -16.40 -2.97 14.30
C ALA A 32 -16.95 -4.39 14.56
N ILE A 33 -16.24 -5.22 15.32
CA ILE A 33 -16.69 -6.59 15.67
C ILE A 33 -17.98 -6.55 16.52
N GLY A 34 -18.20 -5.47 17.29
CA GLY A 34 -19.43 -5.26 18.07
C GLY A 34 -20.63 -4.71 17.28
N GLY A 35 -20.51 -4.51 15.96
CA GLY A 35 -21.61 -4.11 15.08
C GLY A 35 -22.04 -2.63 15.14
N THR A 36 -21.51 -1.83 16.07
CA THR A 36 -21.95 -0.44 16.30
C THR A 36 -20.90 0.63 16.00
N ALA A 37 -19.62 0.27 15.83
CA ALA A 37 -18.54 1.26 15.70
C ALA A 37 -18.33 1.82 14.27
N SER A 38 -18.88 1.17 13.23
CA SER A 38 -18.66 1.62 11.84
C SER A 38 -19.53 2.81 11.43
N ILE A 39 -20.57 3.15 12.21
CA ILE A 39 -21.56 4.18 11.83
C ILE A 39 -20.99 5.60 11.97
N PHE A 40 -19.96 5.81 12.80
CA PHE A 40 -19.46 7.15 13.13
C PHE A 40 -18.04 7.47 12.65
N HIS A 41 -17.33 6.50 12.06
CA HIS A 41 -15.98 6.70 11.52
C HIS A 41 -15.89 6.10 10.11
N GLY A 42 -16.44 6.80 9.11
CA GLY A 42 -16.16 6.45 7.72
C GLY A 42 -14.73 6.84 7.37
N SER A 43 -13.95 5.91 6.83
CA SER A 43 -12.57 6.18 6.39
C SER A 43 -12.48 7.48 5.57
N SER A 44 -11.61 8.38 6.04
CA SER A 44 -11.40 9.70 5.44
C SER A 44 -11.06 9.58 3.94
N PRO A 45 -11.52 10.50 3.08
CA PRO A 45 -11.14 10.51 1.66
C PRO A 45 -9.63 10.40 1.44
N ARG A 46 -8.83 10.97 2.35
CA ARG A 46 -7.37 10.89 2.35
C ARG A 46 -6.87 9.45 2.56
N GLN A 47 -7.43 8.72 3.52
CA GLN A 47 -7.06 7.33 3.76
C GLN A 47 -7.45 6.43 2.58
N LYS A 48 -8.63 6.65 1.99
CA LYS A 48 -9.07 5.91 0.80
C LYS A 48 -8.13 6.13 -0.39
N LEU A 49 -7.64 7.36 -0.58
CA LEU A 49 -6.65 7.66 -1.61
C LEU A 49 -5.32 6.99 -1.31
N LEU A 50 -4.86 7.07 -0.06
CA LEU A 50 -3.61 6.45 0.37
C LEU A 50 -3.63 4.93 0.21
N ASP A 51 -4.75 4.28 0.55
CA ASP A 51 -4.96 2.85 0.34
C ASP A 51 -4.90 2.48 -1.15
N LYS A 52 -5.54 3.26 -2.03
CA LYS A 52 -5.44 3.04 -3.48
C LYS A 52 -4.00 3.17 -3.99
N LEU A 53 -3.26 4.18 -3.53
CA LEU A 53 -1.86 4.36 -3.91
C LEU A 53 -1.01 3.17 -3.43
N ILE A 54 -1.16 2.75 -2.18
CA ILE A 54 -0.43 1.61 -1.64
C ILE A 54 -0.71 0.35 -2.45
N ILE A 55 -1.97 0.09 -2.81
CA ILE A 55 -2.34 -1.06 -3.65
C ILE A 55 -1.65 -1.00 -5.01
N VAL A 56 -1.68 0.15 -5.69
CA VAL A 56 -1.04 0.33 -7.00
C VAL A 56 0.47 0.09 -6.90
N PHE A 57 1.15 0.71 -5.95
CA PHE A 57 2.59 0.56 -5.78
C PHE A 57 2.98 -0.85 -5.31
N ALA A 58 2.16 -1.53 -4.51
CA ALA A 58 2.37 -2.92 -4.12
C ALA A 58 2.27 -3.87 -5.32
N VAL A 59 1.30 -3.67 -6.21
CA VAL A 59 1.17 -4.46 -7.45
C VAL A 59 2.38 -4.23 -8.36
N LEU A 60 2.79 -2.97 -8.55
CA LEU A 60 3.98 -2.65 -9.34
C LEU A 60 5.25 -3.28 -8.77
N PHE A 61 5.40 -3.25 -7.44
CA PHE A 61 6.51 -3.90 -6.76
C PHE A 61 6.50 -5.42 -7.00
N ALA A 62 5.36 -6.08 -6.77
CA ALA A 62 5.23 -7.52 -6.95
C ALA A 62 5.53 -7.96 -8.38
N VAL A 63 4.97 -7.26 -9.38
CA VAL A 63 5.23 -7.53 -10.79
C VAL A 63 6.71 -7.27 -11.13
N GLY A 64 7.26 -6.15 -10.67
CA GLY A 64 8.67 -5.80 -10.92
C GLY A 64 9.65 -6.83 -10.34
N VAL A 65 9.42 -7.29 -9.12
CA VAL A 65 10.22 -8.35 -8.48
C VAL A 65 10.05 -9.68 -9.22
N PHE A 66 8.83 -10.03 -9.61
CA PHE A 66 8.57 -11.27 -10.34
C PHE A 66 9.29 -11.28 -11.69
N VAL A 67 9.20 -10.20 -12.47
CA VAL A 67 9.92 -10.06 -13.75
C VAL A 67 11.44 -10.06 -13.55
N ALA A 68 11.95 -9.38 -12.53
CA ALA A 68 13.38 -9.39 -12.21
C ALA A 68 13.90 -10.78 -11.82
N GLY A 69 13.05 -11.61 -11.19
CA GLY A 69 13.36 -12.99 -10.82
C GLY A 69 13.35 -13.98 -12.00
N LEU A 70 12.64 -13.66 -13.08
CA LEU A 70 12.60 -14.47 -14.30
C LEU A 70 13.77 -14.21 -15.27
N MET A 71 14.50 -13.10 -15.08
CA MET A 71 15.66 -12.69 -15.91
C MET A 71 17.00 -13.06 -15.28
#